data_AF-A0A7Y6ERD9-F1
#
_entry.id   AF-A0A7Y6ERD9-F1
#
_cell.length_a   1.000
_cell.length_b   1.000
_cell.length_c   1.000
_cell.angle_alpha   90.00
_cell.angle_beta   90.00
_cell.angle_gamma   90.00
#
_symmetry.space_group_name_H-M   'P 1'
#
loop_
_entity.id
_entity.type
_entity.pdbx_description
1 polymer ?
#
loop_
_entity_poly.entity_id
_entity_poly.type
_entity_poly.pdbx_seq_one_letter_code
_entity_poly.pdbx_strand_id
1 'polypeptide(L)'
;PKSIRGSTPKVRGTCQIERAASESPHFMRFHVACPHCGEEQYLKFGDKETPFGLKWTPDDPSSVFYLCEHNACVIRQQELDFTDARYICEKTGIWTRDGILWFSSSGEEIEPPDSVTFHIWTAYSPFTTWVQIVKDWMKTKGDTGKRKTFVNTTLGETWEAKIGERPDAEVMAERKEHYSAPVPDRVAYLTAGIDSQLDRYEMRVWGWGPGEESWLIDRQIIMGRHDDEQTLLRVDEAINKT
;
A
#
# COMPACT_ATOMS: atom_id res chain seq x y z
N PRO A 1 30.69 -9.99 -14.15
CA PRO A 1 29.69 -9.61 -15.17
C PRO A 1 28.74 -8.56 -14.58
N LYS A 2 28.46 -7.45 -15.29
CA LYS A 2 27.58 -6.38 -14.80
C LYS A 2 26.12 -6.85 -14.84
N SER A 3 25.39 -6.72 -13.72
CA SER A 3 23.95 -7.01 -13.65
C SER A 3 23.20 -5.69 -13.48
N ILE A 4 22.25 -5.40 -14.37
CA ILE A 4 21.38 -4.23 -14.29
C ILE A 4 19.94 -4.74 -14.26
N ARG A 5 19.19 -4.34 -13.24
CA ARG A 5 17.79 -4.73 -13.04
C ARG A 5 16.96 -3.45 -12.93
N GLY A 6 15.87 -3.36 -13.70
CA GLY A 6 14.93 -2.24 -13.65
C GLY A 6 13.50 -2.75 -13.75
N SER A 7 12.63 -2.34 -12.83
CA SER A 7 11.21 -2.66 -12.83
C SER A 7 10.46 -1.76 -11.86
N THR A 8 9.15 -1.66 -12.01
CA THR A 8 8.29 -1.04 -10.98
C THR A 8 8.06 -2.04 -9.84
N PRO A 9 8.05 -1.58 -8.58
CA PRO A 9 7.71 -2.46 -7.48
C PRO A 9 6.28 -3.00 -7.58
N LYS A 10 6.03 -4.12 -6.89
CA LYS A 10 4.72 -4.78 -6.85
C LYS A 10 4.29 -4.96 -5.41
N VAL A 11 3.83 -6.15 -5.04
CA VAL A 11 3.42 -6.47 -3.66
C VAL A 11 4.67 -6.69 -2.82
N ARG A 12 4.73 -6.04 -1.66
CA ARG A 12 5.79 -6.20 -0.66
C ARG A 12 6.02 -7.68 -0.31
N GLY A 13 7.27 -8.07 -0.13
CA GLY A 13 7.68 -9.43 0.24
C GLY A 13 7.70 -10.45 -0.90
N THR A 14 6.96 -10.22 -1.99
CA THR A 14 6.99 -11.06 -3.21
C THR A 14 7.63 -10.36 -4.40
N CYS A 15 7.99 -9.08 -4.25
CA CYS A 15 8.49 -8.25 -5.32
C CYS A 15 9.97 -8.55 -5.62
N GLN A 16 10.25 -8.93 -6.87
CA GLN A 16 11.62 -9.24 -7.31
C GLN A 16 12.55 -8.03 -7.28
N ILE A 17 12.05 -6.84 -7.65
CA ILE A 17 12.88 -5.62 -7.63
C ILE A 17 13.14 -5.14 -6.21
N GLU A 18 12.19 -5.31 -5.29
CA GLU A 18 12.40 -5.06 -3.85
C GLU A 18 13.51 -5.96 -3.30
N ARG A 19 13.45 -7.26 -3.59
CA ARG A 19 14.50 -8.20 -3.18
C ARG A 19 15.86 -7.81 -3.75
N ALA A 20 15.94 -7.56 -5.05
CA ALA A 20 17.17 -7.12 -5.71
C ALA A 20 17.72 -5.81 -5.12
N ALA A 21 16.84 -4.85 -4.81
CA ALA A 21 17.20 -3.59 -4.16
C ALA A 21 17.77 -3.82 -2.75
N SER A 22 17.18 -4.75 -2.00
CA SER A 22 17.62 -5.08 -0.63
C SER A 22 18.96 -5.80 -0.57
N GLU A 23 19.35 -6.50 -1.65
CA GLU A 23 20.68 -7.13 -1.79
C GLU A 23 21.82 -6.10 -1.84
N SER A 24 21.53 -4.86 -2.24
CA SER A 24 22.51 -3.78 -2.24
C SER A 24 22.63 -3.12 -0.85
N PRO A 25 23.86 -2.91 -0.35
CA PRO A 25 24.08 -2.12 0.86
C PRO A 25 23.80 -0.64 0.65
N HIS A 26 23.66 -0.17 -0.60
CA HIS A 26 23.49 1.25 -0.92
C HIS A 26 22.13 1.50 -1.58
N PHE A 27 21.24 2.19 -0.86
CA PHE A 27 19.93 2.57 -1.36
C PHE A 27 19.89 4.09 -1.56
N MET A 28 19.98 4.51 -2.82
CA MET A 28 20.16 5.89 -3.23
C MET A 28 18.82 6.58 -3.47
N ARG A 29 18.58 7.69 -2.77
CA ARG A 29 17.46 8.61 -3.01
C ARG A 29 17.94 9.86 -3.72
N PHE A 30 17.09 10.46 -4.53
CA PHE A 30 17.41 11.70 -5.22
C PHE A 30 17.07 12.90 -4.34
N HIS A 31 18.09 13.55 -3.78
CA HIS A 31 17.95 14.71 -2.91
C HIS A 31 17.99 16.00 -3.72
N VAL A 32 17.14 16.95 -3.33
CA VAL A 32 17.04 18.30 -3.88
C VAL A 32 17.07 19.30 -2.73
N ALA A 33 17.71 20.45 -2.95
CA ALA A 33 17.74 21.52 -1.96
C ALA A 33 16.38 22.24 -1.92
N CYS A 34 15.92 22.60 -0.72
CA CYS A 34 14.79 23.51 -0.59
C CYS A 34 15.17 24.90 -1.11
N PRO A 35 14.41 25.52 -2.02
CA PRO A 35 14.74 26.84 -2.56
C PRO A 35 14.65 27.98 -1.52
N HIS A 36 14.04 27.72 -0.36
CA HIS A 36 13.85 28.74 0.69
C HIS A 36 14.81 28.61 1.86
N CYS A 37 15.20 27.38 2.25
CA CYS A 37 16.10 27.16 3.39
C CYS A 37 17.43 26.50 3.02
N GLY A 38 17.61 26.04 1.78
CA GLY A 38 18.84 25.40 1.31
C GLY A 38 19.04 23.95 1.76
N GLU A 39 18.31 23.49 2.77
CA GLU A 39 18.44 22.12 3.28
C GLU A 39 18.02 21.08 2.25
N GLU A 40 18.82 20.01 2.13
CA GLU A 40 18.60 18.93 1.19
C GLU A 40 17.60 17.90 1.70
N GLN A 41 16.69 17.46 0.84
CA GLN A 41 15.69 16.45 1.14
C GLN A 41 15.33 15.67 -0.12
N TYR A 42 14.82 14.45 0.01
CA TYR A 42 14.10 13.82 -1.09
C TYR A 42 12.60 14.04 -0.93
N LEU A 43 11.91 14.23 -2.05
CA LEU A 43 10.49 14.48 -2.08
C LEU A 43 9.73 13.22 -1.65
N LYS A 44 8.79 13.40 -0.72
CA LYS A 44 7.85 12.36 -0.28
C LYS A 44 6.43 12.77 -0.67
N PHE A 45 5.60 11.79 -1.04
CA PHE A 45 4.18 12.07 -1.28
C PHE A 45 3.50 12.61 -0.02
N GLY A 46 3.79 11.98 1.13
CA GLY A 46 3.21 12.34 2.42
C GLY A 46 1.80 11.76 2.61
N ASP A 47 1.33 11.75 3.84
CA ASP A 47 -0.04 11.40 4.20
C ASP A 47 -0.67 12.52 5.05
N LYS A 48 -1.85 12.24 5.63
CA LYS A 48 -2.58 13.22 6.44
C LYS A 48 -1.87 13.53 7.77
N GLU A 49 -1.05 12.62 8.27
CA GLU A 49 -0.38 12.73 9.58
C GLU A 49 1.04 13.30 9.46
N THR A 50 1.68 13.07 8.32
CA THR A 50 3.02 13.57 8.04
C THR A 50 3.00 15.10 7.87
N PRO A 51 3.79 15.88 8.61
CA PRO A 51 3.74 17.35 8.54
C PRO A 51 4.36 17.92 7.25
N PHE A 52 5.13 17.12 6.51
CA PHE A 52 5.80 17.48 5.26
C PHE A 52 5.27 16.67 4.07
N GLY A 53 5.82 16.90 2.87
CA GLY A 53 5.40 16.23 1.64
C GLY A 53 4.40 17.05 0.81
N LEU A 54 3.73 16.42 -0.15
CA LEU A 54 2.70 17.10 -0.94
C LEU A 54 1.46 17.38 -0.09
N LYS A 55 1.00 18.64 -0.12
CA LYS A 55 -0.21 19.12 0.55
C LYS A 55 -1.09 19.87 -0.42
N TRP A 56 -2.39 19.74 -0.24
CA TRP A 56 -3.41 20.40 -1.05
C TRP A 56 -4.70 20.54 -0.25
N THR A 57 -5.53 21.49 -0.65
CA THR A 57 -6.89 21.67 -0.12
C THR A 57 -7.78 20.53 -0.61
N PRO A 58 -8.65 19.95 0.24
CA PRO A 58 -9.63 18.96 -0.19
C PRO A 58 -10.39 19.41 -1.45
N ASP A 59 -10.56 18.49 -2.39
CA ASP A 59 -11.26 18.70 -3.68
C ASP A 59 -10.65 19.76 -4.62
N ASP A 60 -9.50 20.36 -4.29
CA ASP A 60 -8.76 21.27 -5.17
C ASP A 60 -7.31 20.81 -5.41
N PRO A 61 -7.08 19.95 -6.44
CA PRO A 61 -5.74 19.52 -6.84
C PRO A 61 -4.82 20.65 -7.29
N SER A 62 -5.37 21.79 -7.71
CA SER A 62 -4.57 22.92 -8.23
C SER A 62 -3.85 23.66 -7.12
N SER A 63 -4.35 23.56 -5.88
CA SER A 63 -3.74 24.12 -4.68
C SER A 63 -2.51 23.36 -4.19
N VAL A 64 -2.03 22.33 -4.90
CA VAL A 64 -0.92 21.51 -4.43
C VAL A 64 0.39 22.28 -4.30
N PHE A 65 1.06 22.08 -3.18
CA PHE A 65 2.43 22.50 -2.90
C PHE A 65 3.16 21.41 -2.13
N TYR A 66 4.47 21.55 -2.01
CA TYR A 66 5.29 20.66 -1.20
C TYR A 66 5.72 21.38 0.08
N LEU A 67 5.54 20.76 1.25
CA LEU A 67 6.09 21.24 2.52
C LEU A 67 7.45 20.60 2.78
N CYS A 68 8.47 21.44 2.96
CA CYS A 68 9.82 21.03 3.32
C CYS A 68 9.85 20.31 4.68
N GLU A 69 10.60 19.21 4.78
CA GLU A 69 10.73 18.43 6.02
C GLU A 69 11.56 19.11 7.12
N HIS A 70 12.42 20.07 6.77
CA HIS A 70 13.33 20.73 7.71
C HIS A 70 12.72 21.97 8.35
N ASN A 71 12.11 22.83 7.53
CA ASN A 71 11.67 24.17 7.95
C ASN A 71 10.22 24.48 7.56
N ALA A 72 9.45 23.48 7.11
CA ALA A 72 8.05 23.64 6.68
C ALA A 72 7.83 24.75 5.63
N CYS A 73 8.85 25.06 4.83
CA CYS A 73 8.73 26.00 3.71
C CYS A 73 7.74 25.46 2.67
N VAL A 74 6.89 26.34 2.15
CA VAL A 74 5.96 26.05 1.06
C VAL A 74 6.70 26.17 -0.27
N ILE A 75 6.92 25.06 -0.95
CA ILE A 75 7.62 24.98 -2.23
C ILE A 75 6.59 24.71 -3.33
N ARG A 76 6.60 25.49 -4.41
CA ARG A 76 5.88 25.18 -5.65
C ARG A 76 6.76 24.41 -6.61
N GLN A 77 6.15 23.60 -7.47
CA GLN A 77 6.89 22.73 -8.40
C GLN A 77 7.88 23.51 -9.28
N GLN A 78 7.53 24.72 -9.70
CA GLN A 78 8.36 25.58 -10.57
C GLN A 78 9.59 26.15 -9.85
N GLU A 79 9.61 26.13 -8.52
CA GLU A 79 10.70 26.64 -7.69
C GLU A 79 11.77 25.57 -7.44
N LEU A 80 11.51 24.31 -7.82
CA LEU A 80 12.51 23.26 -7.68
C LEU A 80 13.64 23.45 -8.69
N ASP A 81 14.85 23.53 -8.15
CA ASP A 81 16.09 23.51 -8.90
C ASP A 81 16.80 22.16 -8.70
N PHE A 82 17.13 21.51 -9.81
CA PHE A 82 17.85 20.24 -9.83
C PHE A 82 19.35 20.39 -10.11
N THR A 83 19.86 21.62 -10.27
CA THR A 83 21.27 21.87 -10.61
C THR A 83 22.24 21.25 -9.61
N ASP A 84 21.93 21.37 -8.32
CA ASP A 84 22.74 20.80 -7.24
C ASP A 84 22.20 19.48 -6.67
N ALA A 85 21.16 18.92 -7.30
CA ALA A 85 20.58 17.67 -6.86
C ALA A 85 21.56 16.51 -6.99
N ARG A 86 21.48 15.58 -6.03
CA ARG A 86 22.39 14.43 -5.96
C ARG A 86 21.69 13.20 -5.40
N TYR A 87 22.22 12.04 -5.74
CA TYR A 87 21.81 10.80 -5.11
C TYR A 87 22.57 10.61 -3.80
N ILE A 88 21.85 10.45 -2.69
CA ILE A 88 22.43 10.18 -1.37
C ILE A 88 21.92 8.81 -0.87
N CYS A 89 22.81 7.99 -0.35
CA CYS A 89 22.48 6.71 0.23
C CYS A 89 21.81 6.89 1.61
N GLU A 90 20.56 6.42 1.78
CA GLU A 90 19.84 6.50 3.06
C GLU A 90 20.54 5.72 4.19
N LYS A 91 21.33 4.70 3.86
CA LYS A 91 21.96 3.81 4.85
C LYS A 91 23.36 4.27 5.26
N THR A 92 24.13 4.83 4.34
CA THR A 92 25.56 5.09 4.53
C THR A 92 25.96 6.55 4.33
N GLY A 93 25.09 7.38 3.74
CA GLY A 93 25.39 8.78 3.44
C GLY A 93 26.37 9.00 2.28
N ILE A 94 26.88 7.95 1.63
CA ILE A 94 27.65 8.11 0.39
C ILE A 94 26.77 8.76 -0.67
N TRP A 95 27.36 9.51 -1.58
CA TRP A 95 26.60 10.22 -2.59
C TRP A 95 27.31 10.32 -3.93
N THR A 96 26.52 10.57 -4.98
CA THR A 96 27.00 10.80 -6.34
C THR A 96 26.06 11.78 -7.05
N ARG A 97 26.60 12.60 -7.96
CA ARG A 97 25.82 13.50 -8.82
C ARG A 97 25.52 12.89 -10.18
N ASP A 98 26.45 12.11 -10.72
CA ASP A 98 26.45 11.63 -12.10
C ASP A 98 26.53 10.09 -12.22
N GLY A 99 26.71 9.38 -11.11
CA GLY A 99 26.95 7.94 -11.08
C GLY A 99 28.36 7.54 -11.55
N ILE A 100 29.24 8.51 -11.80
CA ILE A 100 30.63 8.32 -12.22
C ILE A 100 31.55 8.61 -11.03
N LEU A 101 31.43 9.80 -10.43
CA LEU A 101 32.17 10.20 -9.24
C LEU A 101 31.39 9.87 -7.98
N TRP A 102 32.06 9.28 -7.00
CA TRP A 102 31.47 8.87 -5.74
C TRP A 102 32.18 9.54 -4.58
N PHE A 103 31.39 9.90 -3.57
CA PHE A 103 31.89 10.62 -2.42
C PHE A 103 31.39 9.96 -1.14
N SER A 104 32.22 9.98 -0.11
CA SER A 104 31.85 9.62 1.25
C SER A 104 30.84 10.64 1.82
N SER A 105 30.24 10.31 2.96
CA SER A 105 29.37 11.25 3.70
C SER A 105 30.12 12.51 4.18
N SER A 106 31.45 12.47 4.30
CA SER A 106 32.30 13.63 4.60
C SER A 106 32.72 14.44 3.37
N GLY A 107 32.41 13.97 2.15
CA GLY A 107 32.71 14.67 0.89
C GLY A 107 34.07 14.32 0.28
N GLU A 108 34.75 13.30 0.78
CA GLU A 108 35.99 12.78 0.17
C GLU A 108 35.64 11.87 -1.01
N GLU A 109 36.39 11.95 -2.11
CA GLU A 109 36.21 11.05 -3.25
C GLU A 109 36.56 9.61 -2.86
N ILE A 110 35.69 8.67 -3.24
CA ILE A 110 35.84 7.25 -2.96
C ILE A 110 35.67 6.45 -4.26
N GLU A 111 36.15 5.19 -4.23
CA GLU A 111 35.89 4.25 -5.31
C GLU A 111 34.38 3.97 -5.47
N PRO A 112 33.88 3.79 -6.71
CA PRO A 112 32.50 3.42 -6.96
C PRO A 112 32.11 2.12 -6.23
N PRO A 113 30.95 2.07 -5.55
CA PRO A 113 30.54 0.85 -4.87
C PRO A 113 30.21 -0.29 -5.84
N ASP A 114 30.51 -1.53 -5.43
CA ASP A 114 30.27 -2.74 -6.23
C ASP A 114 28.79 -3.00 -6.56
N SER A 115 27.87 -2.53 -5.70
CA SER A 115 26.43 -2.74 -5.83
C SER A 115 25.65 -1.55 -5.30
N VAL A 116 24.77 -0.99 -6.13
CA VAL A 116 23.99 0.21 -5.82
C VAL A 116 22.55 0.05 -6.29
N THR A 117 21.60 0.59 -5.52
CA THR A 117 20.19 0.69 -5.89
C THR A 117 19.78 2.14 -5.98
N PHE A 118 19.12 2.53 -7.07
CA PHE A 118 18.55 3.87 -7.22
C PHE A 118 17.04 3.83 -7.13
N HIS A 119 16.46 4.76 -6.38
CA HIS A 119 15.02 4.99 -6.33
C HIS A 119 14.69 6.42 -6.73
N ILE A 120 13.74 6.56 -7.66
CA ILE A 120 13.14 7.82 -8.07
C ILE A 120 11.66 7.60 -8.34
N TRP A 121 10.84 8.65 -8.17
CA TRP A 121 9.39 8.58 -8.36
C TRP A 121 8.87 9.79 -9.14
N THR A 122 7.58 9.78 -9.48
CA THR A 122 7.02 10.69 -10.49
C THR A 122 7.10 12.18 -10.11
N ALA A 123 7.23 12.55 -8.84
CA ALA A 123 7.31 13.95 -8.43
C ALA A 123 8.51 14.73 -9.00
N TYR A 124 9.55 14.03 -9.45
CA TYR A 124 10.73 14.61 -10.10
C TYR A 124 10.62 14.68 -11.62
N SER A 125 9.56 14.10 -12.21
CA SER A 125 9.43 13.99 -13.66
C SER A 125 9.08 15.34 -14.30
N PRO A 126 9.78 15.76 -15.37
CA PRO A 126 9.36 16.93 -16.16
C PRO A 126 8.10 16.66 -17.00
N PHE A 127 7.68 15.39 -17.11
CA PHE A 127 6.53 14.96 -17.92
C PHE A 127 5.22 14.89 -17.12
N THR A 128 5.24 15.21 -15.83
CA THR A 128 4.04 15.14 -14.97
C THR A 128 4.06 16.26 -13.94
N THR A 129 2.92 16.90 -13.72
CA THR A 129 2.78 17.95 -12.71
C THR A 129 2.33 17.37 -11.38
N TRP A 130 2.68 18.02 -10.27
CA TRP A 130 2.15 17.65 -8.96
C TRP A 130 0.62 17.70 -8.92
N VAL A 131 0.02 18.65 -9.66
CA VAL A 131 -1.44 18.73 -9.83
C VAL A 131 -1.99 17.43 -10.44
N GLN A 132 -1.31 16.89 -11.46
CA GLN A 132 -1.71 15.63 -12.08
C GLN A 132 -1.53 14.44 -11.14
N ILE A 133 -0.43 14.39 -10.38
CA ILE A 133 -0.21 13.35 -9.36
C ILE A 133 -1.35 13.36 -8.33
N VAL A 134 -1.75 14.54 -7.83
CA VAL A 134 -2.87 14.66 -6.88
C VAL A 134 -4.20 14.27 -7.52
N LYS A 135 -4.45 14.66 -8.77
CA LYS A 135 -5.66 14.20 -9.50
C LYS A 135 -5.73 12.69 -9.60
N ASP A 136 -4.61 12.04 -9.92
CA ASP A 136 -4.58 10.59 -10.06
C ASP A 136 -4.70 9.88 -8.71
N TRP A 137 -4.13 10.46 -7.64
CA TRP A 137 -4.37 10.01 -6.27
C TRP A 137 -5.85 10.08 -5.88
N MET A 138 -6.54 11.19 -6.16
CA MET A 138 -7.96 11.34 -5.83
C MET A 138 -8.84 10.29 -6.53
N LYS A 139 -8.50 9.91 -7.78
CA LYS A 139 -9.19 8.83 -8.51
C LYS A 139 -9.01 7.44 -7.89
N THR A 140 -8.07 7.26 -6.97
CA THR A 140 -7.87 6.00 -6.24
C THR A 140 -8.83 5.81 -5.05
N LYS A 141 -9.56 6.87 -4.66
CA LYS A 141 -10.46 6.82 -3.50
C LYS A 141 -11.53 5.73 -3.69
N GLY A 142 -11.60 4.80 -2.73
CA GLY A 142 -12.52 3.66 -2.76
C GLY A 142 -12.15 2.53 -3.71
N ASP A 143 -10.98 2.58 -4.37
CA ASP A 143 -10.51 1.56 -5.31
C ASP A 143 -9.09 1.12 -4.96
N THR A 144 -8.99 0.04 -4.18
CA THR A 144 -7.72 -0.54 -3.71
C THR A 144 -6.84 -0.99 -4.88
N GLY A 145 -7.41 -1.39 -6.03
CA GLY A 145 -6.66 -1.77 -7.22
C GLY A 145 -5.95 -0.58 -7.87
N LYS A 146 -6.66 0.54 -8.04
CA LYS A 146 -6.07 1.81 -8.48
C LYS A 146 -5.08 2.35 -7.46
N ARG A 147 -5.38 2.21 -6.17
CA ARG A 147 -4.49 2.62 -5.08
C ARG A 147 -3.15 1.90 -5.12
N LYS A 148 -3.20 0.57 -5.26
CA LYS A 148 -2.02 -0.27 -5.46
C LYS A 148 -1.23 0.16 -6.69
N THR A 149 -1.92 0.39 -7.81
CA THR A 149 -1.28 0.86 -9.04
C THR A 149 -0.55 2.18 -8.81
N PHE A 150 -1.19 3.16 -8.18
CA PHE A 150 -0.58 4.45 -7.86
C PHE A 150 0.69 4.29 -7.01
N VAL A 151 0.64 3.52 -5.92
CA VAL A 151 1.82 3.27 -5.06
C VAL A 151 2.95 2.62 -5.86
N ASN A 152 2.64 1.61 -6.67
CA ASN A 152 3.64 0.87 -7.43
C ASN A 152 4.26 1.66 -8.59
N THR A 153 3.46 2.40 -9.36
CA THR A 153 3.92 3.04 -10.60
C THR A 153 4.23 4.52 -10.44
N THR A 154 3.51 5.22 -9.56
CA THR A 154 3.69 6.68 -9.35
C THR A 154 4.67 6.96 -8.22
N LEU A 155 4.52 6.27 -7.08
CA LEU A 155 5.45 6.44 -5.95
C LEU A 155 6.72 5.61 -6.11
N GLY A 156 6.70 4.57 -6.95
CA GLY A 156 7.83 3.65 -7.08
C GLY A 156 8.04 2.83 -5.80
N GLU A 157 6.97 2.59 -5.04
CA GLU A 157 7.01 1.91 -3.75
C GLU A 157 6.28 0.57 -3.81
N THR A 158 6.69 -0.37 -2.95
CA THR A 158 5.98 -1.64 -2.81
C THR A 158 4.63 -1.43 -2.12
N TRP A 159 3.60 -2.11 -2.61
CA TRP A 159 2.30 -2.12 -1.99
C TRP A 159 2.28 -3.15 -0.86
N GLU A 160 1.97 -2.68 0.34
CA GLU A 160 1.63 -3.53 1.48
C GLU A 160 0.12 -3.47 1.68
N ALA A 161 -0.57 -4.59 1.46
CA ALA A 161 -1.97 -4.67 1.81
C ALA A 161 -2.05 -4.61 3.34
N LYS A 162 -2.55 -3.51 3.89
CA LYS A 162 -2.94 -3.47 5.30
C LYS A 162 -4.00 -4.56 5.47
N ILE A 163 -3.64 -5.67 6.11
CA ILE A 163 -4.59 -6.71 6.49
C ILE A 163 -5.66 -6.01 7.34
N GLY A 164 -6.88 -5.93 6.82
CA GLY A 164 -7.97 -5.20 7.48
C GLY A 164 -8.10 -3.72 7.10
N GLU A 165 -8.03 -3.35 5.81
CA GLU A 165 -8.83 -2.20 5.34
C GLU A 165 -10.29 -2.48 5.71
N ARG A 166 -10.70 -2.01 6.90
CA ARG A 166 -12.11 -1.94 7.27
C ARG A 166 -12.77 -1.09 6.19
N PRO A 167 -13.77 -1.61 5.48
CA PRO A 167 -14.60 -0.77 4.64
C PRO A 167 -15.11 0.39 5.50
N ASP A 168 -15.21 1.58 4.91
CA ASP A 168 -15.72 2.75 5.61
C ASP A 168 -17.06 2.40 6.29
N ALA A 169 -17.21 2.76 7.57
CA ALA A 169 -18.39 2.39 8.35
C ALA A 169 -19.69 2.92 7.70
N GLU A 170 -19.59 4.05 7.00
CA GLU A 170 -20.67 4.63 6.21
C GLU A 170 -21.05 3.72 5.02
N VAL A 171 -20.05 3.20 4.30
CA VAL A 171 -20.25 2.26 3.17
C VAL A 171 -20.82 0.92 3.65
N MET A 172 -20.45 0.45 4.85
CA MET A 172 -21.05 -0.75 5.44
C MET A 172 -22.50 -0.51 5.87
N ALA A 173 -22.82 0.68 6.37
CA ALA A 173 -24.17 1.03 6.77
C ALA A 173 -25.13 1.08 5.57
N GLU A 174 -24.66 1.58 4.42
CA GLU A 174 -25.44 1.59 3.17
C GLU A 174 -25.73 0.20 2.60
N ARG A 175 -24.92 -0.81 2.96
CA ARG A 175 -25.09 -2.21 2.54
C ARG A 175 -25.86 -3.06 3.56
N LYS A 176 -26.43 -2.45 4.60
CA LYS A 176 -27.25 -3.17 5.57
C LYS A 176 -28.51 -3.69 4.89
N GLU A 177 -28.70 -5.00 4.98
CA GLU A 177 -29.96 -5.66 4.65
C GLU A 177 -30.61 -6.18 5.92
N HIS A 178 -31.94 -6.30 5.91
CA HIS A 178 -32.68 -6.88 7.02
C HIS A 178 -32.53 -8.40 6.96
N TYR A 179 -31.66 -8.96 7.80
CA TYR A 179 -31.49 -10.40 7.93
C TYR A 179 -32.50 -10.96 8.95
N SER A 180 -33.44 -11.78 8.49
CA SER A 180 -34.61 -12.22 9.28
C SER A 180 -34.33 -13.34 10.29
N ALA A 181 -33.06 -13.72 10.49
CA ALA A 181 -32.70 -14.79 11.43
C ALA A 181 -32.59 -14.28 12.88
N PRO A 182 -33.00 -15.07 13.88
CA PRO A 182 -32.82 -14.71 15.28
C PRO A 182 -31.34 -14.81 15.65
N VAL A 183 -30.68 -13.66 15.77
CA VAL A 183 -29.27 -13.56 16.18
C VAL A 183 -29.20 -12.70 17.46
N PRO A 184 -28.48 -13.12 18.51
CA PRO A 184 -28.32 -12.30 19.71
C PRO A 184 -27.68 -10.93 19.43
N ASP A 185 -28.16 -9.87 20.08
CA ASP A 185 -27.70 -8.48 19.86
C ASP A 185 -26.19 -8.26 20.07
N ARG A 186 -25.52 -9.10 20.88
CA ARG A 186 -24.07 -9.03 21.12
C ARG A 186 -23.22 -9.61 19.98
N VAL A 187 -23.82 -10.29 19.01
CA VAL A 187 -23.10 -10.85 17.86
C VAL A 187 -22.73 -9.74 16.90
N ALA A 188 -21.44 -9.61 16.62
CA ALA A 188 -20.89 -8.64 15.67
C ALA A 188 -20.74 -9.21 14.26
N TYR A 189 -20.43 -10.50 14.13
CA TYR A 189 -20.30 -11.17 12.84
C TYR A 189 -20.64 -12.66 12.94
N LEU A 190 -21.04 -13.25 11.81
CA LEU A 190 -21.33 -14.68 11.67
C LEU A 190 -20.22 -15.36 10.87
N THR A 191 -19.95 -16.62 11.19
CA THR A 191 -19.12 -17.51 10.37
C THR A 191 -19.88 -18.81 10.15
N ALA A 192 -19.96 -19.26 8.90
CA ALA A 192 -20.49 -20.57 8.55
C ALA A 192 -19.33 -21.51 8.18
N GLY A 193 -19.37 -22.74 8.69
CA GLY A 193 -18.43 -23.79 8.34
C GLY A 193 -19.16 -25.10 8.07
N ILE A 194 -18.67 -25.86 7.09
CA ILE A 194 -19.16 -27.20 6.77
C ILE A 194 -18.01 -28.17 6.97
N ASP A 195 -18.23 -29.19 7.79
CA ASP A 195 -17.32 -30.31 7.99
C ASP A 195 -17.84 -31.53 7.23
N SER A 196 -17.01 -32.09 6.35
CA SER A 196 -17.34 -33.27 5.55
C SER A 196 -16.87 -34.54 6.23
N GLN A 197 -17.76 -35.49 6.46
CA GLN A 197 -17.44 -36.82 7.00
C GLN A 197 -17.89 -37.92 6.04
N LEU A 198 -17.43 -39.16 6.25
CA LEU A 198 -17.70 -40.27 5.33
C LEU A 198 -19.21 -40.51 5.07
N ASP A 199 -20.06 -40.23 6.07
CA ASP A 199 -21.49 -40.54 6.08
C ASP A 199 -22.40 -39.31 6.23
N ARG A 200 -21.84 -38.09 6.34
CA ARG A 200 -22.61 -36.86 6.51
C ARG A 200 -21.79 -35.58 6.27
N TYR A 201 -22.50 -34.48 6.09
CA TYR A 201 -21.98 -33.12 6.24
C TYR A 201 -22.57 -32.46 7.49
N GLU A 202 -21.73 -31.82 8.29
CA GLU A 202 -22.15 -30.99 9.43
C GLU A 202 -21.92 -29.52 9.13
N MET A 203 -23.01 -28.78 8.91
CA MET A 203 -22.97 -27.34 8.75
C MET A 203 -23.28 -26.64 10.07
N ARG A 204 -22.47 -25.65 10.43
CA ARG A 204 -22.64 -24.84 11.64
C ARG A 204 -22.46 -23.37 11.33
N VAL A 205 -23.36 -22.56 11.85
CA VAL A 205 -23.25 -21.10 11.84
C VAL A 205 -22.98 -20.64 13.26
N TRP A 206 -21.87 -19.93 13.44
CA TRP A 206 -21.45 -19.35 14.71
C TRP A 206 -21.55 -17.83 14.65
N GLY A 207 -22.10 -17.24 15.71
CA GLY A 207 -22.04 -15.81 15.94
C GLY A 207 -20.95 -15.48 16.93
N TRP A 208 -20.21 -14.41 16.66
CA TRP A 208 -19.05 -13.97 17.44
C TRP A 208 -19.29 -12.58 18.01
N GLY A 209 -19.00 -12.43 19.30
CA GLY A 209 -19.07 -11.17 20.03
C GLY A 209 -17.69 -10.73 20.54
N PRO A 210 -17.63 -9.57 21.21
CA PRO A 210 -16.40 -9.08 21.83
C PRO A 210 -15.84 -10.09 22.84
N GLY A 211 -14.50 -10.25 22.85
CA GLY A 211 -13.83 -11.15 23.79
C GLY A 211 -13.93 -12.63 23.44
N GLU A 212 -14.08 -12.97 22.15
CA GLU A 212 -14.20 -14.35 21.65
C GLU A 212 -15.43 -15.11 22.17
N GLU A 213 -16.40 -14.40 22.73
CA GLU A 213 -17.71 -14.98 23.05
C GLU A 213 -18.36 -15.47 21.76
N SER A 214 -18.89 -16.70 21.80
CA SER A 214 -19.51 -17.33 20.63
C SER A 214 -20.85 -18.00 20.96
N TRP A 215 -21.77 -17.96 19.99
CA TRP A 215 -23.08 -18.59 20.05
C TRP A 215 -23.28 -19.46 18.82
N LEU A 216 -23.77 -20.68 19.02
CA LEU A 216 -24.23 -21.50 17.91
C LEU A 216 -25.59 -20.96 17.44
N ILE A 217 -25.64 -20.45 16.21
CA ILE A 217 -26.82 -19.79 15.62
C ILE A 217 -27.67 -20.81 14.86
N ASP A 218 -27.02 -21.64 14.05
CA ASP A 218 -27.70 -22.70 13.31
C ASP A 218 -26.81 -23.94 13.21
N ARG A 219 -27.47 -25.10 13.11
CA ARG A 219 -26.84 -26.40 12.93
C ARG A 219 -27.70 -27.27 12.03
N GLN A 220 -27.10 -27.70 10.92
CA GLN A 220 -27.73 -28.61 9.98
C GLN A 220 -26.82 -29.82 9.76
N ILE A 221 -27.41 -31.02 9.76
CA ILE A 221 -26.69 -32.26 9.47
C ILE A 221 -27.35 -32.89 8.25
N ILE A 222 -26.55 -33.13 7.22
CA ILE A 222 -27.02 -33.72 5.96
C ILE A 222 -26.41 -35.10 5.87
N MET A 223 -27.23 -36.12 6.12
CA MET A 223 -26.81 -37.52 6.06
C MET A 223 -26.64 -37.97 4.62
N GLY A 224 -25.54 -38.64 4.31
CA GLY A 224 -25.23 -39.16 2.99
C GLY A 224 -23.73 -39.26 2.77
N ARG A 225 -23.30 -40.09 1.83
CA ARG A 225 -21.88 -40.19 1.51
C ARG A 225 -21.38 -38.86 0.93
N HIS A 226 -20.21 -38.42 1.37
CA HIS A 226 -19.64 -37.14 0.96
C HIS A 226 -19.44 -36.97 -0.56
N ASP A 227 -19.24 -38.09 -1.29
CA ASP A 227 -18.98 -38.14 -2.73
C ASP A 227 -20.24 -38.40 -3.58
N ASP A 228 -21.40 -38.57 -2.95
CA ASP A 228 -22.65 -38.88 -3.62
C ASP A 228 -23.36 -37.61 -4.13
N GLU A 229 -23.73 -37.60 -5.41
CA GLU A 229 -24.32 -36.44 -6.10
C GLU A 229 -25.62 -35.97 -5.44
N GLN A 230 -26.49 -36.88 -5.00
CA GLN A 230 -27.74 -36.52 -4.31
C GLN A 230 -27.48 -35.92 -2.92
N THR A 231 -26.36 -36.27 -2.30
CA THR A 231 -25.95 -35.68 -1.03
C THR A 231 -25.41 -34.27 -1.23
N LEU A 232 -24.60 -34.04 -2.28
CA LEU A 232 -24.10 -32.71 -2.64
C LEU A 232 -25.24 -31.74 -3.01
N LEU A 233 -26.24 -32.18 -3.76
CA LEU A 233 -27.41 -31.34 -4.09
C LEU A 233 -28.18 -30.87 -2.85
N ARG A 234 -28.28 -31.71 -1.81
CA ARG A 234 -28.90 -31.33 -0.53
C ARG A 234 -28.04 -30.35 0.27
N VAL A 235 -26.71 -30.46 0.15
CA VAL A 235 -25.77 -29.48 0.73
C VAL A 235 -25.93 -28.13 0.03
N ASP A 236 -26.00 -28.11 -1.29
CA ASP A 236 -26.21 -26.88 -2.06
C ASP A 236 -27.56 -26.22 -1.73
N GLU A 237 -28.62 -27.01 -1.58
CA GLU A 237 -29.93 -26.49 -1.15
C GLU A 237 -29.84 -25.86 0.25
N ALA A 238 -29.10 -26.47 1.17
CA ALA A 238 -28.93 -25.94 2.52
C ALA A 238 -28.09 -24.65 2.56
N ILE A 239 -27.07 -24.53 1.70
CA ILE A 239 -26.23 -23.33 1.57
C ILE A 239 -27.03 -22.16 0.98
N ASN A 240 -27.87 -22.44 -0.02
CA ASN A 240 -28.62 -21.41 -0.77
C ASN A 240 -29.94 -21.02 -0.10
N LYS A 241 -30.27 -21.60 1.05
CA LYS A 241 -31.46 -21.26 1.81
C LYS A 241 -31.30 -19.85 2.40
N THR A 242 -32.03 -18.90 1.82
CA THR A 242 -32.06 -17.48 2.22
C THR A 242 -33.06 -17.23 3.34
#